data_AF-A0A0K2TFP8-F1
#
_entry.id   AF-A0A0K2TFP8-F1
#
_cell.length_a   1.000
_cell.length_b   1.000
_cell.length_c   1.000
_cell.angle_alpha   90.00
_cell.angle_beta   90.00
_cell.angle_gamma   90.00
#
_symmetry.space_group_name_H-M   'P 1'
#
loop_
_entity.id
_entity.type
_entity.pdbx_description
1 polymer ?
#
loop_
_entity_poly.entity_id
_entity_poly.type
_entity_poly.pdbx_seq_one_letter_code
_entity_poly.pdbx_strand_id
1 'polypeptide(L)'
;MKAIIQISILSTLILGVFGGFDNICKNTMTTCTRDEFRCMDPEYYFQCSKACGCKGPCLDPNAECLGNSLICLNDPNRNACPRSCGVCEGCNNLVHDDICEINAYRCNAYNVKYLCAKTCGKCSETCRNKMASDDVCDRFHRFGYCLRSSNYSSIMRDVCYGTCSSGCRIIP
;
A
#
# COMPACT_ATOMS: atom_id res chain seq x y z
N MET A 1 -42.75 36.96 -24.53
CA MET A 1 -42.02 37.06 -23.25
C MET A 1 -42.06 35.73 -22.54
N LYS A 2 -40.88 35.26 -22.09
CA LYS A 2 -40.59 34.13 -21.19
C LYS A 2 -40.81 32.71 -21.75
N ALA A 3 -39.90 31.75 -21.64
CA ALA A 3 -38.44 31.69 -21.56
C ALA A 3 -38.15 30.19 -21.76
N ILE A 4 -37.42 29.81 -22.81
CA ILE A 4 -37.02 28.40 -23.02
C ILE A 4 -35.83 28.15 -22.11
N ILE A 5 -36.03 27.32 -21.08
CA ILE A 5 -34.96 26.92 -20.16
C ILE A 5 -34.08 25.90 -20.89
N GLN A 6 -32.98 26.35 -21.48
CA GLN A 6 -31.91 25.47 -21.92
C GLN A 6 -31.11 25.01 -20.71
N ILE A 7 -31.28 23.74 -20.34
CA ILE A 7 -30.43 23.06 -19.35
C ILE A 7 -29.15 22.64 -20.07
N SER A 8 -28.13 23.49 -19.98
CA SER A 8 -26.77 23.15 -20.42
C SER A 8 -26.14 22.21 -19.39
N ILE A 9 -26.13 20.91 -19.69
CA ILE A 9 -25.40 19.91 -18.90
C ILE A 9 -23.91 20.12 -19.17
N LEU A 10 -23.26 20.86 -18.28
CA LEU A 10 -21.82 21.03 -18.25
C LEU A 10 -21.19 19.73 -17.73
N SER A 11 -21.01 18.75 -18.62
CA SER A 11 -20.23 17.53 -18.32
C SER A 11 -18.77 17.92 -18.14
N THR A 12 -18.39 18.19 -16.89
CA THR A 12 -16.98 18.26 -16.49
C THR A 12 -16.40 16.86 -16.55
N LEU A 13 -15.65 16.60 -17.63
CA LEU A 13 -14.69 15.50 -17.70
C LEU A 13 -13.62 15.78 -16.64
N ILE A 14 -13.82 15.26 -15.43
CA ILE A 14 -12.73 15.09 -14.47
C ILE A 14 -11.85 13.98 -15.05
N LEU A 15 -10.89 14.37 -15.89
CA LEU A 15 -9.71 13.57 -16.15
C LEU A 15 -8.93 13.52 -14.84
N GLY A 16 -9.35 12.64 -13.94
CA GLY A 16 -8.53 12.21 -12.82
C GLY A 16 -7.28 11.59 -13.41
N VAL A 17 -6.18 12.35 -13.44
CA VAL A 17 -4.84 11.82 -13.60
C VAL A 17 -4.56 11.02 -12.33
N PHE A 18 -5.18 9.86 -12.21
CA PHE A 18 -4.65 8.81 -11.36
C PHE A 18 -3.43 8.29 -12.13
N GLY A 19 -2.26 8.76 -11.74
CA GLY A 19 -1.01 8.08 -12.08
C GLY A 19 -1.14 6.64 -11.58
N GLY A 20 -1.62 5.76 -12.46
CA GLY A 20 -1.70 4.34 -12.18
C GLY A 20 -0.29 3.81 -12.03
N PHE A 21 -0.07 2.98 -11.02
CA PHE A 21 1.15 2.20 -10.96
C PHE A 21 1.10 1.17 -12.10
N ASP A 22 2.21 1.00 -12.83
CA ASP A 22 2.30 0.06 -13.96
C ASP A 22 2.21 -1.42 -13.54
N ASN A 23 2.10 -1.69 -12.24
CA ASN A 23 2.00 -3.04 -11.67
C ASN A 23 0.56 -3.53 -11.74
N ILE A 24 0.32 -4.43 -12.69
CA ILE A 24 -0.99 -5.02 -12.94
C ILE A 24 -1.09 -6.38 -12.25
N CYS A 25 -2.26 -6.66 -11.67
CA CYS A 25 -2.62 -7.97 -11.14
C CYS A 25 -2.61 -9.04 -12.24
N LYS A 26 -1.52 -9.81 -12.34
CA LYS A 26 -1.32 -10.82 -13.39
C LYS A 26 -0.45 -11.98 -12.93
N ASN A 27 -0.68 -13.14 -13.53
CA ASN A 27 0.26 -14.27 -13.46
C ASN A 27 1.32 -14.05 -14.55
N THR A 28 2.58 -14.24 -14.19
CA THR A 28 3.72 -14.23 -15.12
C THR A 28 4.21 -15.64 -15.44
N MET A 29 3.97 -16.60 -14.54
CA MET A 29 4.16 -18.03 -14.82
C MET A 29 2.88 -18.69 -15.33
N THR A 30 3.03 -19.68 -16.20
CA THR A 30 1.92 -20.50 -16.71
C THR A 30 1.43 -21.55 -15.71
N THR A 31 2.26 -21.90 -14.71
CA THR A 31 1.98 -22.92 -13.68
C THR A 31 1.30 -22.35 -12.43
N CYS A 32 0.90 -21.08 -12.46
CA CYS A 32 0.27 -20.43 -11.31
C CYS A 32 -1.07 -21.09 -10.96
N THR A 33 -1.13 -21.66 -9.76
CA THR A 33 -2.34 -22.18 -9.14
C THR A 33 -2.64 -21.42 -7.86
N ARG A 34 -3.92 -21.42 -7.47
CA ARG A 34 -4.33 -21.00 -6.13
C ARG A 34 -3.82 -22.05 -5.15
N ASP A 35 -2.90 -21.66 -4.29
CA ASP A 35 -2.27 -22.52 -3.29
C ASP A 35 -2.09 -21.72 -2.00
N GLU A 36 -2.67 -22.20 -0.90
CA GLU A 36 -2.74 -21.47 0.37
C GLU A 36 -1.36 -21.16 0.95
N PHE A 37 -0.42 -22.10 0.81
CA PHE A 37 0.92 -21.98 1.37
C PHE A 37 1.82 -21.15 0.45
N ARG A 38 1.81 -21.47 -0.85
CA ARG A 38 2.67 -20.78 -1.83
C ARG A 38 2.24 -19.34 -2.02
N CYS A 39 0.94 -19.02 -1.96
CA CYS A 39 0.50 -17.63 -2.06
C CYS A 39 0.95 -16.74 -0.89
N MET A 40 1.39 -17.33 0.21
CA MET A 40 2.01 -16.61 1.33
C MET A 40 3.54 -16.44 1.19
N ASP A 41 4.16 -17.12 0.23
CA ASP A 41 5.54 -16.90 -0.19
C ASP A 41 5.58 -15.69 -1.15
N PRO A 42 6.29 -14.60 -0.81
CA PRO A 42 6.39 -13.44 -1.68
C PRO A 42 6.87 -13.75 -3.09
N GLU A 43 7.87 -14.61 -3.26
CA GLU A 43 8.45 -14.93 -4.58
C GLU A 43 7.38 -15.56 -5.48
N TYR A 44 6.61 -16.49 -4.93
CA TYR A 44 5.50 -17.09 -5.66
C TYR A 44 4.35 -16.09 -5.86
N TYR A 45 3.99 -15.31 -4.84
CA TYR A 45 2.92 -14.32 -4.94
C TYR A 45 3.17 -13.33 -6.08
N PHE A 46 4.36 -12.74 -6.19
CA PHE A 46 4.62 -11.74 -7.23
C PHE A 46 4.60 -12.34 -8.64
N GLN A 47 4.94 -13.63 -8.77
CA GLN A 47 4.83 -14.35 -10.04
C GLN A 47 3.41 -14.80 -10.35
N CYS A 48 2.58 -15.05 -9.32
CA CYS A 48 1.26 -15.67 -9.42
C CYS A 48 0.14 -14.85 -8.78
N SER A 49 0.28 -13.52 -8.77
CA SER A 49 -0.56 -12.63 -7.97
C SER A 49 -2.05 -12.78 -8.29
N LYS A 50 -2.40 -12.96 -9.58
CA LYS A 50 -3.79 -13.15 -10.01
C LYS A 50 -4.38 -14.47 -9.52
N ALA A 51 -3.62 -15.57 -9.57
CA ALA A 51 -4.05 -16.85 -9.00
C ALA A 51 -4.23 -16.75 -7.47
N CYS A 52 -3.33 -16.01 -6.82
CA CYS A 52 -3.36 -15.78 -5.38
C CYS A 52 -4.46 -14.84 -4.90
N GLY A 53 -5.03 -14.01 -5.78
CA GLY A 53 -6.24 -13.24 -5.49
C GLY A 53 -6.06 -11.71 -5.46
N CYS A 54 -5.00 -11.16 -6.08
CA CYS A 54 -4.81 -9.71 -6.10
C CYS A 54 -6.02 -8.97 -6.67
N LYS A 55 -6.22 -7.76 -6.15
CA LYS A 55 -7.30 -6.85 -6.56
C LYS A 55 -6.75 -5.43 -6.63
N GLY A 56 -7.15 -4.68 -7.66
CA GLY A 56 -6.84 -3.27 -7.81
C GLY A 56 -5.39 -2.96 -8.23
N PRO A 57 -5.02 -1.67 -8.28
CA PRO A 57 -3.76 -1.20 -8.86
C PRO A 57 -2.64 -0.97 -7.84
N CYS A 58 -2.91 -1.08 -6.53
CA CYS A 58 -1.93 -0.81 -5.48
C CYS A 58 -1.05 -2.04 -5.24
N LEU A 59 -0.13 -2.28 -6.17
CA LEU A 59 0.73 -3.46 -6.23
C LEU A 59 2.20 -3.06 -6.37
N ASP A 60 3.06 -3.81 -5.70
CA ASP A 60 4.49 -3.76 -5.93
C ASP A 60 4.88 -4.71 -7.09
N PRO A 61 6.00 -4.47 -7.79
CA PRO A 61 6.42 -5.26 -8.94
C PRO A 61 6.98 -6.64 -8.56
N ASN A 62 7.65 -6.76 -7.41
CA ASN A 62 8.40 -7.95 -7.03
C ASN A 62 8.65 -8.03 -5.51
N ALA A 63 9.25 -9.15 -5.08
CA ALA A 63 9.56 -9.41 -3.67
C ALA A 63 10.66 -8.51 -3.10
N GLU A 64 11.49 -7.87 -3.94
CA GLU A 64 12.58 -6.98 -3.48
C GLU A 64 12.02 -5.76 -2.73
N CYS A 65 10.80 -5.33 -3.07
CA CYS A 65 10.07 -4.28 -2.35
C CYS A 65 9.85 -4.59 -0.87
N LEU A 66 9.82 -5.88 -0.51
CA LEU A 66 9.70 -6.34 0.87
C LEU A 66 11.06 -6.41 1.57
N GLY A 67 12.14 -6.67 0.83
CA GLY A 67 13.48 -6.85 1.39
C GLY A 67 14.26 -5.56 1.63
N ASN A 68 13.94 -4.47 0.92
CA ASN A 68 14.73 -3.23 0.98
C ASN A 68 13.86 -1.99 1.25
N SER A 69 13.64 -1.67 2.52
CA SER A 69 12.90 -0.47 2.93
C SER A 69 13.58 0.86 2.60
N LEU A 70 14.89 0.86 2.28
CA LEU A 70 15.60 2.08 1.87
C LEU A 70 15.12 2.59 0.52
N ILE A 71 14.47 1.77 -0.30
CA ILE A 71 13.91 2.20 -1.58
C ILE A 71 12.90 3.34 -1.42
N CYS A 72 12.21 3.39 -0.28
CA CYS A 72 11.22 4.40 0.05
C CYS A 72 11.83 5.75 0.47
N LEU A 73 13.15 5.81 0.72
CA LEU A 73 13.84 7.04 1.10
C LEU A 73 14.15 7.94 -0.11
N ASN A 74 14.23 7.37 -1.32
CA ASN A 74 14.67 8.09 -2.51
C ASN A 74 13.46 8.45 -3.39
N ASP A 75 13.24 9.75 -3.63
CA ASP A 75 12.05 10.30 -4.31
C ASP A 75 11.69 9.62 -5.65
N PRO A 76 12.63 9.36 -6.59
CA PRO A 76 12.28 8.65 -7.83
C PRO A 76 11.97 7.17 -7.62
N ASN A 77 12.47 6.55 -6.54
CA ASN A 77 12.35 5.11 -6.31
C ASN A 77 11.14 4.74 -5.44
N ARG A 78 10.52 5.68 -4.72
CA ARG A 78 9.33 5.37 -3.90
C ARG A 78 8.18 4.81 -4.73
N ASN A 79 8.07 5.26 -5.98
CA ASN A 79 7.02 4.82 -6.91
C ASN A 79 7.30 3.44 -7.49
N ALA A 80 8.52 2.91 -7.34
CA ALA A 80 8.87 1.56 -7.76
C ALA A 80 8.20 0.50 -6.88
N CYS A 81 8.00 0.79 -5.59
CA CYS A 81 7.34 -0.08 -4.62
C CYS A 81 6.18 0.67 -3.94
N PRO A 82 5.13 1.05 -4.69
CA PRO A 82 4.13 1.99 -4.22
C PRO A 82 3.34 1.52 -3.01
N ARG A 83 3.14 0.21 -2.85
CA ARG A 83 2.44 -0.34 -1.71
C ARG A 83 3.36 -0.46 -0.52
N SER A 84 4.56 -1.03 -0.69
CA SER A 84 5.54 -1.13 0.41
C SER A 84 5.93 0.24 0.95
N CYS A 85 6.06 1.22 0.07
CA CYS A 85 6.38 2.60 0.41
C CYS A 85 5.17 3.45 0.82
N GLY A 86 3.96 2.89 0.84
CA GLY A 86 2.74 3.60 1.27
C GLY A 86 2.35 4.79 0.38
N VAL A 87 2.78 4.80 -0.89
CA VAL A 87 2.33 5.77 -1.91
C VAL A 87 0.86 5.55 -2.24
N CYS A 88 0.39 4.32 -2.15
CA CYS A 88 -1.03 3.97 -2.20
C CYS A 88 -1.51 3.41 -0.86
N GLU A 89 -2.83 3.45 -0.63
CA GLU A 89 -3.44 3.13 0.69
C GLU A 89 -3.06 1.73 1.22
N GLY A 90 -2.86 0.76 0.33
CA GLY A 90 -2.47 -0.60 0.68
C GLY A 90 -3.48 -1.32 1.59
N CYS A 91 -4.71 -0.83 1.67
CA CYS A 91 -5.72 -1.21 2.67
C CYS A 91 -6.55 -2.46 2.31
N ASN A 92 -5.93 -3.44 1.66
CA ASN A 92 -6.61 -4.63 1.18
C ASN A 92 -5.75 -5.87 1.37
N ASN A 93 -6.38 -7.04 1.44
CA ASN A 93 -5.67 -8.28 1.24
C ASN A 93 -5.26 -8.38 -0.24
N LEU A 94 -4.03 -8.83 -0.46
CA LEU A 94 -3.42 -9.10 -1.76
C LEU A 94 -3.66 -10.54 -2.21
N VAL A 95 -3.91 -11.42 -1.25
CA VAL A 95 -4.33 -12.80 -1.51
C VAL A 95 -5.80 -12.97 -1.14
N HIS A 96 -6.39 -14.11 -1.51
CA HIS A 96 -7.78 -14.42 -1.16
C HIS A 96 -8.00 -14.31 0.36
N ASP A 97 -9.17 -13.80 0.74
CA ASP A 97 -9.49 -13.46 2.12
C ASP A 97 -9.44 -14.70 3.04
N ASP A 98 -9.85 -15.88 2.54
CA ASP A 98 -9.80 -17.13 3.28
C ASP A 98 -8.37 -17.61 3.58
N ILE A 99 -7.42 -17.40 2.66
CA ILE A 99 -5.99 -17.64 2.91
C ILE A 99 -5.49 -16.73 4.03
N CYS A 100 -5.93 -15.47 4.04
CA CYS A 100 -5.59 -14.52 5.10
C CYS A 100 -6.20 -14.88 6.45
N GLU A 101 -7.46 -15.33 6.48
CA GLU A 101 -8.14 -15.75 7.72
C GLU A 101 -7.42 -16.92 8.38
N ILE A 102 -7.03 -17.93 7.60
CA ILE A 102 -6.24 -19.08 8.11
C ILE A 102 -4.89 -18.61 8.68
N ASN A 103 -4.29 -17.56 8.12
CA ASN A 103 -2.99 -17.04 8.54
C ASN A 103 -3.07 -15.86 9.53
N ALA A 104 -4.26 -15.52 10.06
CA ALA A 104 -4.43 -14.36 10.95
C ALA A 104 -3.56 -14.44 12.22
N TYR A 105 -3.29 -15.65 12.72
CA TYR A 105 -2.40 -15.87 13.87
C TYR A 105 -0.94 -15.47 13.60
N ARG A 106 -0.56 -15.26 12.33
CA ARG A 106 0.80 -14.90 11.88
C ARG A 106 0.94 -13.44 11.52
N CYS A 107 0.02 -12.56 11.93
CA CYS A 107 0.08 -11.15 11.58
C CYS A 107 1.31 -10.38 12.10
N ASN A 108 2.10 -10.98 13.00
CA ASN A 108 3.42 -10.45 13.38
C ASN A 108 4.50 -10.72 12.32
N ALA A 109 4.29 -11.68 11.41
CA ALA A 109 5.20 -11.95 10.31
C ALA A 109 5.04 -10.89 9.22
N TYR A 110 6.15 -10.32 8.77
CA TYR A 110 6.16 -9.18 7.85
C TYR A 110 5.42 -9.46 6.53
N ASN A 111 5.68 -10.60 5.88
CA ASN A 111 5.02 -11.00 4.64
C ASN A 111 3.50 -11.18 4.84
N VAL A 112 3.07 -11.77 5.97
CA VAL A 112 1.64 -11.95 6.28
C VAL A 112 1.00 -10.59 6.52
N LYS A 113 1.62 -9.69 7.31
CA LYS A 113 1.11 -8.33 7.52
C LYS A 113 1.00 -7.53 6.21
N TYR A 114 1.92 -7.75 5.27
CA TYR A 114 1.89 -7.12 3.95
C TYR A 114 0.80 -7.68 3.03
N LEU A 115 0.75 -9.01 2.86
CA LEU A 115 -0.21 -9.70 1.98
C LEU A 115 -1.64 -9.65 2.54
N CYS A 116 -1.79 -9.63 3.85
CA CYS A 116 -3.07 -9.68 4.56
C CYS A 116 -3.34 -8.44 5.40
N ALA A 117 -2.96 -7.27 4.88
CA ALA A 117 -3.04 -5.99 5.60
C ALA A 117 -4.41 -5.72 6.22
N LYS A 118 -5.50 -6.08 5.53
CA LYS A 118 -6.87 -5.92 6.06
C LYS A 118 -7.13 -6.87 7.21
N THR A 119 -6.87 -8.17 7.02
CA THR A 119 -7.10 -9.18 8.06
C THR A 119 -6.22 -8.93 9.29
N CYS A 120 -5.00 -8.45 9.11
CA CYS A 120 -4.08 -8.11 10.20
C CYS A 120 -4.39 -6.79 10.90
N GLY A 121 -5.54 -6.16 10.61
CA GLY A 121 -5.97 -4.93 11.27
C GLY A 121 -5.10 -3.71 10.95
N LYS A 122 -4.16 -3.82 10.01
CA LYS A 122 -3.31 -2.70 9.61
C LYS A 122 -4.15 -1.53 9.11
N CYS A 123 -5.30 -1.80 8.49
CA CYS A 123 -6.18 -0.79 7.91
C CYS A 123 -7.02 0.02 8.91
N SER A 124 -6.85 -0.13 10.23
CA SER A 124 -7.62 0.68 11.20
C SER A 124 -7.24 2.16 11.07
N GLU A 125 -8.22 3.03 10.86
CA GLU A 125 -8.01 4.40 10.34
C GLU A 125 -7.44 5.41 11.32
N THR A 126 -7.41 5.11 12.62
CA THR A 126 -6.77 6.00 13.60
C THR A 126 -5.28 5.67 13.70
N CYS A 127 -4.44 6.67 13.45
CA CYS A 127 -3.02 6.63 13.80
C CYS A 127 -2.17 5.58 13.09
N ARG A 128 -2.47 5.35 11.82
CA ARG A 128 -1.79 4.36 10.98
C ARG A 128 -0.57 4.91 10.22
N ASN A 129 0.46 4.09 10.03
CA ASN A 129 1.45 4.27 8.98
C ASN A 129 1.02 3.50 7.70
N LYS A 130 1.07 4.17 6.54
CA LYS A 130 0.74 3.57 5.24
C LYS A 130 1.81 2.55 4.79
N MET A 131 3.07 2.75 5.19
CA MET A 131 4.19 1.85 4.86
C MET A 131 3.95 0.40 5.27
N ALA A 132 4.53 -0.55 4.53
CA ALA A 132 4.50 -1.96 4.90
C ALA A 132 5.12 -2.25 6.27
N SER A 133 6.21 -1.57 6.62
CA SER A 133 6.90 -1.69 7.90
C SER A 133 6.92 -0.37 8.66
N ASP A 134 6.66 -0.45 9.97
CA ASP A 134 6.73 0.68 10.90
C ASP A 134 8.18 1.08 11.23
N ASP A 135 9.15 0.17 11.13
CA ASP A 135 10.58 0.42 11.39
C ASP A 135 11.14 1.56 10.53
N VAL A 136 10.59 1.68 9.33
CA VAL A 136 10.98 2.67 8.34
C VAL A 136 10.51 4.04 8.78
N CYS A 137 9.27 4.13 9.25
CA CYS A 137 8.71 5.32 9.85
C CYS A 137 9.44 5.73 11.13
N ASP A 138 9.81 4.77 11.98
CA ASP A 138 10.61 5.02 13.18
C ASP A 138 11.98 5.63 12.85
N ARG A 139 12.64 5.11 11.82
CA ARG A 139 13.90 5.66 11.32
C ARG A 139 13.72 7.09 10.82
N PHE A 140 12.63 7.38 10.11
CA PHE A 140 12.35 8.73 9.62
C PHE A 140 12.08 9.72 10.73
N HIS A 141 11.38 9.27 11.77
CA HIS A 141 11.18 10.05 12.98
C HIS A 141 12.52 10.37 13.65
N ARG A 142 13.42 9.38 13.82
CA ARG A 142 14.76 9.58 14.40
C ARG A 142 15.63 10.56 13.61
N PHE A 143 15.50 10.60 12.28
CA PHE A 143 16.19 11.58 11.43
C PHE A 143 15.54 12.98 11.43
N GLY A 144 14.43 13.14 12.15
CA GLY A 144 13.73 14.41 12.31
C GLY A 144 12.85 14.79 11.12
N TYR A 145 12.55 13.87 10.19
CA TYR A 145 11.74 14.19 9.02
C TYR A 145 10.30 14.58 9.38
N CYS A 146 9.77 14.12 10.51
CA CYS A 146 8.46 14.55 10.99
C CYS A 146 8.40 16.06 11.32
N LEU A 147 9.52 16.69 11.69
CA LEU A 147 9.58 18.08 12.17
C LEU A 147 10.11 19.08 11.13
N ARG A 148 10.68 18.59 10.03
CA ARG A 148 11.31 19.45 9.00
C ARG A 148 10.29 19.95 7.97
N SER A 149 10.55 21.15 7.43
CA SER A 149 9.80 21.72 6.30
C SER A 149 10.52 21.42 4.99
N SER A 150 10.09 20.36 4.30
CA SER A 150 10.49 20.06 2.92
C SER A 150 9.38 19.24 2.23
N ASN A 151 9.37 19.21 0.90
CA ASN A 151 8.44 18.34 0.15
C ASN A 151 8.57 16.89 0.59
N TYR A 152 9.83 16.43 0.71
CA TYR A 152 10.17 15.11 1.21
C TYR A 152 9.53 14.85 2.58
N SER A 153 9.77 15.73 3.56
CA SER A 153 9.20 15.64 4.91
C SER A 153 7.67 15.65 4.93
N SER A 154 7.02 16.34 3.98
CA SER A 154 5.57 16.34 3.86
C SER A 154 5.02 14.97 3.43
N ILE A 155 5.67 14.34 2.45
CA ILE A 155 5.34 12.97 2.03
C ILE A 155 5.56 12.01 3.21
N MET A 156 6.69 12.14 3.92
CA MET A 156 6.98 11.27 5.05
C MET A 156 5.95 11.39 6.16
N ARG A 157 5.44 12.59 6.44
CA ARG A 157 4.36 12.78 7.43
C ARG A 157 3.04 12.14 7.00
N ASP A 158 2.71 12.14 5.72
CA ASP A 158 1.50 11.47 5.21
C ASP A 158 1.63 9.95 5.32
N VAL A 159 2.75 9.42 4.82
CA VAL A 159 3.00 7.98 4.78
C VAL A 159 3.23 7.41 6.20
N CYS A 160 3.87 8.17 7.08
CA CYS A 160 4.17 7.78 8.46
C CYS A 160 3.34 8.57 9.49
N TYR A 161 2.07 8.82 9.18
CA TYR A 161 1.17 9.63 9.99
C TYR A 161 1.10 9.17 11.45
N GLY A 162 0.95 7.86 11.70
CA GLY A 162 0.92 7.29 13.04
C GLY A 162 2.16 7.62 13.87
N THR A 163 3.33 7.61 13.24
CA THR A 163 4.62 7.88 13.90
C THR A 163 4.85 9.38 14.10
N CYS A 164 4.50 10.19 13.10
CA CYS A 164 4.76 11.62 13.11
C CYS A 164 3.73 12.43 13.92
N SER A 165 2.54 11.88 14.18
CA SER A 165 1.47 12.57 14.91
C SER A 165 1.55 12.31 16.41
N SER A 166 1.62 13.38 17.21
CA SER A 166 1.75 13.28 18.67
C SER A 166 0.57 12.56 19.35
N GLY A 167 -0.65 12.73 18.86
CA GLY A 167 -1.85 12.03 19.35
C GLY A 167 -1.92 10.54 18.98
N CYS A 168 -0.94 10.05 18.22
CA CYS A 168 -0.87 8.69 17.70
C CYS A 168 0.25 7.85 18.29
N ARG A 169 1.18 8.48 19.01
CA ARG A 169 2.25 7.78 19.70
C ARG A 169 1.66 7.02 20.88
N ILE A 170 1.49 5.71 20.70
CA ILE A 170 1.35 4.80 21.83
C ILE A 170 2.73 4.79 22.49
N ILE A 171 2.85 5.51 23.61
CA ILE A 171 4.03 5.43 24.47
C ILE A 171 4.07 3.99 24.99
N PRO A 172 5.14 3.21 24.75
CA PRO A 172 5.26 1.86 25.29
C PRO A 172 5.25 1.84 26.82
#